data_AF-A0A5J4XMJ5-F1
#
_entry.id   AF-A0A5J4XMJ5-F1
#
_cell.length_a   1.000
_cell.length_b   1.000
_cell.length_c   1.000
_cell.angle_alpha   90.00
_cell.angle_beta   90.00
_cell.angle_gamma   90.00
#
_symmetry.space_group_name_H-M   'P 1'
#
loop_
_entity.id
_entity.type
_entity.pdbx_description
1 polymer ?
#
loop_
_entity_poly.entity_id
_entity_poly.type
_entity_poly.pdbx_seq_one_letter_code
_entity_poly.pdbx_strand_id
1 'polypeptide(L)'
;DRIANQVFDDPPRVLPPEPEKAKVALEMDDKKSHKGLGDIYEEEFVAATASGASTAVDKQDAVRQEAKNLMKELFGKLDALSHFHYAPKPVIEEMQVRADVPALAMEEVAPQVASEAAMRAPEEVYKAQQQGAPQAAEELSREERTRLRAKKKRAGKKRKQQEELQSSKPQSNIIGQKSEKALVAASGKKGKKGKASAQAPADKDSKISYSKSGSVFKRMQEQKEAAAAGLVPSLGHGDTDGPVRKKAAALKL
;
A
#
# COMPACT_ATOMS: atom_id res chain seq x y z
N ASP A 1 -34.18 -3.13 14.08
CA ASP A 1 -33.50 -2.70 12.82
C ASP A 1 -32.15 -2.01 13.02
N ARG A 2 -31.99 -1.00 13.89
CA ARG A 2 -30.71 -0.26 14.04
C ARG A 2 -29.48 -1.13 14.37
N ILE A 3 -29.60 -2.00 15.37
CA ILE A 3 -28.51 -2.92 15.78
C ILE A 3 -28.19 -3.95 14.68
N ALA A 4 -29.22 -4.50 14.04
CA ALA A 4 -29.06 -5.46 12.94
C ALA A 4 -28.38 -4.83 11.71
N ASN A 5 -28.65 -3.54 11.47
CA ASN A 5 -28.09 -2.76 10.36
C ASN A 5 -26.78 -2.05 10.71
N GLN A 6 -26.26 -2.21 11.94
CA GLN A 6 -25.03 -1.55 12.43
C GLN A 6 -25.05 -0.02 12.28
N VAL A 7 -26.22 0.61 12.45
CA VAL A 7 -26.37 2.07 12.39
C VAL A 7 -26.34 2.62 13.81
N PHE A 8 -25.18 3.13 14.22
CA PHE A 8 -24.94 3.73 15.53
C PHE A 8 -24.60 5.21 15.38
N ASP A 9 -25.18 6.04 16.26
CA ASP A 9 -25.00 7.50 16.28
C ASP A 9 -23.85 7.92 17.23
N ASP A 10 -22.96 6.99 17.60
CA ASP A 10 -21.85 7.24 18.51
C ASP A 10 -20.77 8.13 17.86
N PRO A 11 -20.22 9.12 18.57
CA PRO A 11 -19.18 9.97 18.01
C PRO A 11 -17.91 9.14 17.73
N PRO A 12 -17.31 9.29 16.53
CA PRO A 12 -16.10 8.56 16.19
C PRO A 12 -14.92 9.03 17.03
N ARG A 13 -14.03 8.11 17.41
CA ARG A 13 -12.77 8.47 18.09
C ARG A 13 -11.89 9.27 17.13
N VAL A 14 -11.62 10.53 17.49
CA VAL A 14 -10.63 11.37 16.80
C VAL A 14 -9.25 10.84 17.12
N LEU A 15 -8.53 10.39 16.09
CA LEU A 15 -7.12 10.05 16.18
C LEU A 15 -6.29 11.23 15.66
N PRO A 16 -5.05 11.39 16.14
CA PRO A 16 -4.08 12.26 15.48
C PRO A 16 -4.00 11.91 13.98
N PRO A 17 -3.89 12.91 13.09
CA PRO A 17 -3.74 12.65 11.67
C PRO A 17 -2.53 11.75 11.44
N GLU A 18 -2.69 10.71 10.62
CA GLU A 18 -1.54 9.93 10.17
C GLU A 18 -0.58 10.85 9.40
N PRO A 19 0.74 10.66 9.51
CA PRO A 19 1.69 11.44 8.73
C PRO A 19 1.34 11.30 7.25
N GLU A 20 1.09 12.42 6.58
CA GLU A 20 0.75 12.41 5.17
C GLU A 20 1.88 11.74 4.40
N LYS A 21 1.57 10.59 3.78
CA LYS A 21 2.51 9.96 2.84
C LYS A 21 2.72 10.96 1.72
N ALA A 22 3.95 11.47 1.58
CA ALA A 22 4.33 12.38 0.53
C ALA A 22 3.90 11.76 -0.81
N LYS A 23 2.90 12.35 -1.44
CA LYS A 23 2.51 11.98 -2.79
C LYS A 23 3.59 12.58 -3.68
N VAL A 24 4.63 11.80 -3.96
CA VAL A 24 5.61 12.16 -4.98
C VAL A 24 4.83 12.10 -6.30
N ALA A 25 4.39 13.26 -6.78
CA ALA A 25 3.89 13.37 -8.13
C ALA A 25 5.10 13.17 -9.03
N LEU A 26 5.12 12.04 -9.74
CA LEU A 26 6.14 11.77 -10.73
C LEU A 26 5.87 12.69 -11.93
N GLU A 27 6.38 13.91 -11.87
CA GLU A 27 6.34 14.84 -12.98
C GLU A 27 7.37 14.38 -14.03
N MET A 28 6.87 13.91 -15.18
CA MET A 28 7.72 13.61 -16.34
C MET A 28 8.06 14.92 -17.05
N ASP A 29 9.33 15.12 -17.39
CA ASP A 29 9.78 16.28 -18.15
C ASP A 29 9.77 15.93 -19.64
N ASP A 30 8.94 16.61 -20.44
CA ASP A 30 8.79 16.38 -21.88
C ASP A 30 9.92 17.04 -22.71
N LYS A 31 10.92 17.63 -22.05
CA LYS A 31 12.10 18.20 -22.69
C LYS A 31 13.10 17.09 -23.08
N LYS A 32 13.89 17.38 -24.11
CA LYS A 32 14.99 16.48 -24.52
C LYS A 32 15.94 16.27 -23.35
N SER A 33 16.35 15.01 -23.12
CA SER A 33 17.32 14.67 -22.08
C SER A 33 18.62 15.43 -22.29
N HIS A 34 19.14 16.02 -21.21
CA HIS A 34 20.46 16.65 -21.19
C HIS A 34 21.60 15.64 -20.99
N LYS A 35 21.29 14.41 -20.57
CA LYS A 35 22.26 13.33 -20.32
C LYS A 35 22.29 12.33 -21.46
N GLY A 36 23.47 11.79 -21.76
CA GLY A 36 23.64 10.73 -22.75
C GLY A 36 23.17 9.36 -22.21
N LEU A 37 22.97 8.40 -23.12
CA LEU A 37 22.54 7.04 -22.73
C LEU A 37 23.59 6.34 -21.84
N GLY A 38 24.88 6.58 -22.08
CA GLY A 38 25.97 6.04 -21.25
C GLY A 38 25.91 6.53 -19.81
N ASP A 39 25.72 7.84 -19.61
CA ASP A 39 25.64 8.46 -18.29
C ASP A 39 24.43 7.95 -17.50
N ILE A 40 23.29 7.75 -18.17
CA ILE A 40 22.08 7.18 -17.54
C ILE A 40 22.37 5.76 -17.04
N TYR A 41 23.05 4.92 -17.84
CA TYR A 41 23.41 3.58 -17.42
C TYR A 41 24.40 3.54 -16.26
N GLU A 42 25.39 4.45 -16.25
CA GLU A 42 26.33 4.58 -15.13
C GLU A 42 25.59 4.98 -13.85
N GLU A 43 24.72 5.99 -13.92
CA GLU A 43 23.93 6.46 -12.79
C GLU A 43 22.97 5.39 -12.26
N GLU A 44 22.28 4.66 -13.14
CA GLU A 44 21.42 3.53 -12.76
C GLU A 44 22.20 2.38 -12.13
N PHE A 45 23.40 2.07 -12.64
CA PHE A 45 24.25 1.04 -12.07
C PHE A 45 24.75 1.44 -10.67
N VAL A 46 25.24 2.67 -10.51
CA VAL A 46 25.66 3.20 -9.21
C VAL A 46 24.47 3.25 -8.25
N ALA A 47 23.30 3.72 -8.69
CA ALA A 47 22.09 3.73 -7.88
C ALA A 47 21.69 2.32 -7.44
N ALA A 48 21.68 1.34 -8.35
CA ALA A 48 21.35 -0.05 -8.04
C ALA A 48 22.35 -0.70 -7.07
N THR A 49 23.63 -0.31 -7.14
CA THR A 49 24.70 -0.92 -6.34
C THR A 49 24.89 -0.25 -4.98
N ALA A 50 24.71 1.07 -4.90
CA ALA A 50 24.94 1.86 -3.69
C ALA A 50 23.65 2.18 -2.91
N SER A 51 22.49 2.23 -3.57
CA SER A 51 21.23 2.65 -2.96
C SER A 51 20.08 1.75 -3.41
N GLY A 52 19.70 0.77 -2.59
CA GLY A 52 18.50 -0.06 -2.81
C GLY A 52 17.16 0.70 -2.79
N ALA A 53 17.15 2.01 -2.96
CA ALA A 53 15.98 2.87 -3.04
C ALA A 53 16.19 3.91 -4.12
N SER A 54 15.39 3.84 -5.19
CA SER A 54 15.21 4.93 -6.14
C SER A 54 14.58 6.12 -5.41
N THR A 55 15.38 7.00 -4.83
CA THR A 55 14.92 8.29 -4.34
C THR A 55 14.68 9.16 -5.57
N ALA A 56 13.43 9.19 -6.05
CA ALA A 56 13.00 10.25 -6.94
C ALA A 56 13.38 11.58 -6.28
N VAL A 57 14.27 12.34 -6.92
CA VAL A 57 14.75 13.61 -6.38
C VAL A 57 13.58 14.57 -6.41
N ASP A 58 12.93 14.76 -5.26
CA ASP A 58 11.90 15.77 -5.10
C ASP A 58 12.59 17.13 -5.24
N LYS A 59 12.46 17.77 -6.41
CA LYS A 59 13.04 19.11 -6.68
C LYS A 59 12.61 20.15 -5.64
N GLN A 60 11.50 19.89 -4.94
CA GLN A 60 10.94 20.72 -3.87
C GLN A 60 11.53 20.46 -2.49
N ASP A 61 12.37 19.42 -2.30
CA ASP A 61 12.92 19.10 -0.98
C ASP A 61 13.84 20.19 -0.46
N ALA A 62 14.68 20.77 -1.32
CA ALA A 62 15.55 21.90 -0.95
C ALA A 62 14.73 23.09 -0.43
N VAL A 63 13.69 23.49 -1.19
CA VAL A 63 12.77 24.57 -0.80
C VAL A 63 12.04 24.23 0.51
N ARG A 64 11.61 22.98 0.68
CA ARG A 64 10.96 22.52 1.91
C ARG A 64 11.91 22.57 3.12
N GLN A 65 13.19 22.25 2.94
CA GLN A 65 14.21 22.33 3.98
C GLN A 65 14.51 23.79 4.34
N GLU A 66 14.67 24.66 3.35
CA GLU A 66 14.86 26.10 3.57
C GLU A 66 13.68 26.73 4.33
N ALA A 67 12.45 26.43 3.89
CA ALA A 67 11.24 26.90 4.56
C ALA A 67 11.15 26.39 6.02
N LYS A 68 11.53 25.14 6.28
CA LYS A 68 11.60 24.59 7.65
C LYS A 68 12.62 25.33 8.51
N ASN A 69 13.78 25.70 7.96
CA ASN A 69 14.82 26.43 8.70
C ASN A 69 14.37 27.84 9.04
N LEU A 70 13.84 28.59 8.06
CA LEU A 70 13.29 29.92 8.27
C LEU A 70 12.15 29.92 9.30
N MET A 71 11.29 28.90 9.26
CA MET A 71 10.20 28.74 10.23
C MET A 71 10.72 28.51 11.66
N LYS A 72 11.78 27.69 11.82
CA LYS A 72 12.42 27.46 13.12
C LYS A 72 13.02 28.76 13.68
N GLU A 73 13.71 29.53 12.86
CA GLU A 73 14.30 30.80 13.24
C GLU A 73 13.23 31.83 13.63
N LEU A 74 12.16 31.93 12.84
CA LEU A 74 11.04 32.83 13.11
C LEU A 74 10.38 32.49 14.45
N PHE A 75 10.03 31.23 14.68
CA PHE A 75 9.43 30.82 15.95
C PHE A 75 10.38 30.99 17.12
N GLY A 76 11.69 30.75 16.97
CA GLY A 76 12.66 31.06 18.02
C GLY A 76 12.63 32.53 18.44
N LYS A 77 12.50 33.45 17.48
CA LYS A 77 12.38 34.90 17.75
C LYS A 77 11.04 35.28 18.39
N LEU A 78 9.94 34.71 17.92
CA LEU A 78 8.60 34.98 18.46
C LEU A 78 8.40 34.39 19.87
N ASP A 79 8.93 33.19 20.12
CA ASP A 79 8.93 32.52 21.42
C ASP A 79 9.72 33.36 22.44
N ALA A 80 10.87 33.92 22.04
CA ALA A 80 11.64 34.84 22.88
C ALA A 80 10.92 36.18 23.14
N LEU A 81 10.29 36.77 22.13
CA LEU A 81 9.52 38.02 22.26
C LEU A 81 8.33 37.88 23.21
N SER A 82 7.68 36.71 23.19
CA SER A 82 6.53 36.38 24.06
C SER A 82 6.93 35.88 25.45
N HIS A 83 8.20 36.01 25.86
CA HIS A 83 8.72 35.52 27.14
C HIS A 83 8.42 34.03 27.37
N PHE A 84 8.43 33.24 26.29
CA PHE A 84 8.13 31.80 26.29
C PHE A 84 6.73 31.44 26.81
N HIS A 85 5.76 32.36 26.75
CA HIS A 85 4.35 32.09 27.06
C HIS A 85 3.56 31.71 25.79
N TYR A 86 3.80 30.52 25.26
CA TYR A 86 3.12 30.01 24.07
C TYR A 86 2.65 28.55 24.26
N ALA A 87 1.76 28.09 23.39
CA ALA A 87 1.32 26.70 23.39
C ALA A 87 2.47 25.80 22.92
N PRO A 88 2.82 24.72 23.65
CA PRO A 88 3.92 23.86 23.26
C PRO A 88 3.69 23.29 21.85
N LYS A 89 4.79 23.11 21.10
CA LYS A 89 4.74 22.56 19.75
C LYS A 89 4.08 21.17 19.78
N PRO A 90 3.25 20.83 18.79
CA PRO A 90 2.60 19.52 18.76
C PRO A 90 3.66 18.42 18.70
N VAL A 91 3.39 17.31 19.38
CA VAL A 91 4.31 16.15 19.41
C VAL A 91 4.33 15.52 18.03
N ILE A 92 5.48 15.60 17.36
CA ILE A 92 5.76 14.91 16.11
C ILE A 92 6.54 13.64 16.47
N GLU A 93 6.11 12.50 15.93
CA GLU A 93 6.84 11.23 16.11
C GLU A 93 8.17 11.30 15.33
N GLU A 94 9.26 11.54 16.06
CA GLU A 94 10.62 11.56 15.49
C GLU A 94 11.28 10.19 15.66
N MET A 95 11.70 9.58 14.55
CA MET A 95 12.45 8.32 14.59
C MET A 95 13.92 8.62 14.89
N GLN A 96 14.37 8.29 16.11
CA GLN A 96 15.77 8.38 16.50
C GLN A 96 16.45 7.01 16.36
N VAL A 97 17.50 6.94 15.54
CA VAL A 97 18.33 5.74 15.43
C VAL A 97 19.50 5.89 16.39
N ARG A 98 19.56 5.02 17.41
CA ARG A 98 20.66 4.98 18.39
C ARG A 98 21.68 3.92 17.98
N ALA A 99 22.96 4.27 18.01
CA ALA A 99 24.05 3.34 17.74
C ALA A 99 24.35 2.48 18.98
N ASP A 100 24.86 1.26 18.76
CA ASP A 100 25.31 0.38 19.84
C ASP A 100 26.70 0.82 20.29
N VAL A 101 26.71 1.70 21.29
CA VAL A 101 27.92 2.31 21.86
C VAL A 101 27.88 2.05 23.38
N PRO A 102 29.02 1.79 24.05
CA PRO A 102 29.07 1.73 25.51
C PRO A 102 28.54 3.04 26.10
N ALA A 103 27.76 2.95 27.18
CA ALA A 103 27.15 4.12 27.82
C ALA A 103 28.20 5.21 28.13
N LEU A 104 29.39 4.78 28.56
CA LEU A 104 30.53 5.64 28.86
C LEU A 104 30.93 6.58 27.71
N ALA A 105 30.84 6.16 26.45
CA ALA A 105 31.28 7.02 25.34
C ALA A 105 30.26 8.12 24.98
N MET A 106 29.03 8.06 25.52
CA MET A 106 28.06 9.15 25.44
C MET A 106 28.15 10.11 26.63
N GLU A 107 28.90 9.76 27.68
CA GLU A 107 29.05 10.57 28.88
C GLU A 107 30.11 11.67 28.71
N GLU A 108 30.00 12.73 29.52
CA GLU A 108 31.00 13.78 29.57
C GLU A 108 32.31 13.26 30.17
N VAL A 109 33.44 13.81 29.70
CA VAL A 109 34.78 13.36 30.13
C VAL A 109 35.01 13.75 31.59
N ALA A 110 34.76 12.81 32.50
CA ALA A 110 35.09 12.92 33.92
C ALA A 110 36.17 11.87 34.29
N PRO A 111 37.12 12.19 35.18
CA PRO A 111 38.25 11.32 35.50
C PRO A 111 37.90 10.06 36.32
N GLN A 112 36.69 9.95 36.85
CA GLN A 112 36.25 8.82 37.66
C GLN A 112 34.90 8.30 37.16
N VAL A 113 34.91 7.32 36.25
CA VAL A 113 33.69 6.60 35.85
C VAL A 113 34.01 5.13 35.61
N ALA A 114 33.20 4.25 36.19
CA ALA A 114 33.21 2.81 35.94
C ALA A 114 31.78 2.36 35.65
N SER A 115 31.42 2.29 34.36
CA SER A 115 30.18 1.68 33.90
C SER A 115 30.47 0.87 32.63
N GLU A 116 30.31 -0.45 32.72
CA GLU A 116 30.48 -1.39 31.59
C GLU A 116 29.16 -1.62 30.82
N ALA A 117 28.09 -0.87 31.15
CA ALA A 117 26.79 -1.07 30.53
C ALA A 117 26.78 -0.63 29.06
N ALA A 118 26.21 -1.47 28.19
CA ALA A 118 25.88 -1.10 26.81
C ALA A 118 24.60 -0.27 26.78
N MET A 119 24.51 0.68 25.84
CA MET A 119 23.30 1.52 25.69
C MET A 119 22.07 0.72 25.22
N ARG A 120 22.30 -0.35 24.44
CA ARG A 120 21.25 -1.18 23.86
C ARG A 120 20.77 -2.24 24.84
N ALA A 121 19.45 -2.43 24.92
CA ALA A 121 18.90 -3.48 25.76
C ALA A 121 19.15 -4.87 25.16
N PRO A 122 19.30 -5.93 25.96
CA PRO A 122 19.50 -7.30 25.45
C PRO A 122 18.33 -7.75 24.57
N GLU A 123 17.10 -7.30 24.84
CA GLU A 123 15.93 -7.58 24.00
C GLU A 123 15.98 -6.89 22.62
N GLU A 124 16.68 -5.75 22.52
CA GLU A 124 16.87 -5.09 21.24
C GLU A 124 17.94 -5.81 20.43
N VAL A 125 19.00 -6.32 21.06
CA VAL A 125 20.04 -7.15 20.42
C VAL A 125 19.46 -8.48 19.95
N TYR A 126 18.70 -9.15 20.82
CA TYR A 126 18.06 -10.42 20.51
C TYR A 126 16.67 -10.51 21.14
N LYS A 127 15.66 -10.56 20.27
CA LYS A 127 14.27 -10.84 20.66
C LYS A 127 13.84 -12.19 20.09
N ALA A 128 13.66 -13.18 20.96
CA ALA A 128 13.03 -14.43 20.57
C ALA A 128 11.60 -14.17 20.07
N GLN A 129 11.25 -14.73 18.90
CA GLN A 129 9.91 -14.56 18.32
C GLN A 129 8.80 -15.25 19.13
N GLN A 130 9.18 -16.27 19.91
CA GLN A 130 8.29 -17.02 20.79
C GLN A 130 8.93 -17.08 22.18
N GLN A 131 8.10 -17.02 23.21
CA GLN A 131 8.55 -17.19 24.59
C GLN A 131 8.83 -18.68 24.83
N GLY A 132 10.00 -19.00 25.38
CA GLY A 132 10.43 -20.36 25.67
C GLY A 132 11.42 -20.92 24.65
N ALA A 133 11.80 -22.17 24.84
CA ALA A 133 12.70 -22.87 23.93
C ALA A 133 12.05 -23.03 22.54
N PRO A 134 12.83 -22.95 21.44
CA PRO A 134 12.33 -23.25 20.11
C PRO A 134 11.88 -24.72 20.06
N GLN A 135 10.60 -24.95 19.79
CA GLN A 135 10.03 -26.29 19.61
C GLN A 135 9.67 -26.50 18.14
N ALA A 136 10.02 -27.66 17.60
CA ALA A 136 9.62 -28.03 16.25
C ALA A 136 8.13 -28.40 16.20
N ALA A 137 7.51 -28.26 15.03
CA ALA A 137 6.11 -28.64 14.86
C ALA A 137 5.86 -30.14 15.11
N GLU A 138 6.87 -30.97 14.90
CA GLU A 138 6.82 -32.43 15.07
C GLU A 138 6.80 -32.84 16.54
N GLU A 139 7.56 -32.16 17.39
CA GLU A 139 7.67 -32.39 18.83
C GLU A 139 6.42 -31.95 19.61
N LEU A 140 5.60 -31.12 18.98
CA LEU A 140 4.42 -30.51 19.57
C LEU A 140 3.30 -31.54 19.75
N SER A 141 2.79 -31.70 20.98
CA SER A 141 1.70 -32.62 21.27
C SER A 141 0.40 -32.19 20.58
N ARG A 142 -0.55 -33.13 20.40
CA ARG A 142 -1.85 -32.82 19.78
C ARG A 142 -2.58 -31.69 20.52
N GLU A 143 -2.57 -31.72 21.85
CA GLU A 143 -3.22 -30.71 22.69
C GLU A 143 -2.59 -29.33 22.51
N GLU A 144 -1.26 -29.23 22.56
CA GLU A 144 -0.53 -27.98 22.33
C GLU A 144 -0.80 -27.41 20.93
N ARG A 145 -0.86 -28.26 19.89
CA ARG A 145 -1.22 -27.84 18.52
C ARG A 145 -2.62 -27.20 18.49
N THR A 146 -3.60 -27.78 19.18
CA THR A 146 -4.95 -27.20 19.26
C THR A 146 -4.97 -25.87 20.02
N ARG A 147 -4.23 -25.77 21.13
CA ARG A 147 -4.09 -24.54 21.92
C ARG A 147 -3.45 -23.41 21.11
N LEU A 148 -2.39 -23.70 20.37
CA LEU A 148 -1.74 -22.72 19.48
C LEU A 148 -2.69 -22.26 18.36
N ARG A 149 -3.44 -23.18 17.75
CA ARG A 149 -4.44 -22.83 16.73
C ARG A 149 -5.54 -21.93 17.30
N ALA A 150 -6.02 -22.21 18.50
CA ALA A 150 -7.01 -21.39 19.19
C ALA A 150 -6.44 -19.99 19.53
N LYS A 151 -5.20 -19.90 20.03
CA LYS A 151 -4.49 -18.64 20.29
C LYS A 151 -4.35 -17.81 19.01
N LYS A 152 -3.90 -18.42 17.90
CA LYS A 152 -3.79 -17.78 16.58
C LYS A 152 -5.14 -17.29 16.06
N LYS A 153 -6.20 -18.10 16.21
CA LYS A 153 -7.58 -17.70 15.84
C LYS A 153 -8.08 -16.51 16.66
N ARG A 154 -7.82 -16.49 17.98
CA ARG A 154 -8.21 -15.37 18.86
C ARG A 154 -7.44 -14.09 18.51
N ALA A 155 -6.13 -14.18 18.27
CA ALA A 155 -5.31 -13.05 17.84
C ALA A 155 -5.77 -12.51 16.48
N GLY A 156 -6.08 -13.38 15.52
CA GLY A 156 -6.62 -12.99 14.21
C GLY A 156 -7.97 -12.29 14.30
N LYS A 157 -8.89 -12.77 15.17
CA LYS A 157 -10.17 -12.09 15.42
C LYS A 157 -9.96 -10.68 16.01
N LYS A 158 -9.05 -10.53 16.97
CA LYS A 158 -8.73 -9.22 17.56
C LYS A 158 -8.17 -8.24 16.53
N ARG A 159 -7.25 -8.70 15.65
CA ARG A 159 -6.71 -7.88 14.55
C ARG A 159 -7.80 -7.41 13.59
N LYS A 160 -8.67 -8.33 13.15
CA LYS A 160 -9.81 -7.99 12.28
C LYS A 160 -10.75 -6.97 12.91
N GLN A 161 -11.06 -7.13 14.21
CA GLN A 161 -11.87 -6.15 14.94
C GLN A 161 -11.17 -4.78 15.01
N GLN A 162 -9.86 -4.73 15.23
CA GLN A 162 -9.10 -3.48 15.23
C GLN A 162 -9.06 -2.82 13.85
N GLU A 163 -8.90 -3.60 12.79
CA GLU A 163 -8.92 -3.13 11.39
C GLU A 163 -10.30 -2.60 11.00
N GLU A 164 -11.37 -3.31 11.38
CA GLU A 164 -12.75 -2.89 11.16
C GLU A 164 -13.04 -1.57 11.90
N LEU A 165 -12.62 -1.46 13.17
CA LEU A 165 -12.65 -0.22 13.95
C LEU A 165 -11.77 0.89 13.36
N GLN A 166 -10.70 0.59 12.64
CA GLN A 166 -9.88 1.59 11.96
C GLN A 166 -10.51 2.06 10.65
N SER A 167 -11.10 1.13 9.89
CA SER A 167 -11.76 1.41 8.60
C SER A 167 -13.12 2.11 8.73
N SER A 168 -13.82 1.89 9.85
CA SER A 168 -15.10 2.54 10.15
C SER A 168 -14.94 3.93 10.77
N LYS A 169 -13.71 4.37 11.06
CA LYS A 169 -13.46 5.74 11.50
C LYS A 169 -13.68 6.67 10.31
N PRO A 170 -14.68 7.56 10.36
CA PRO A 170 -14.73 8.66 9.41
C PRO A 170 -13.45 9.46 9.63
N GLN A 171 -12.69 9.66 8.54
CA GLN A 171 -11.65 10.68 8.55
C GLN A 171 -12.36 11.99 8.91
N SER A 172 -12.06 12.52 10.10
CA SER A 172 -12.64 13.76 10.56
C SER A 172 -12.26 14.82 9.53
N ASN A 173 -13.24 15.31 8.77
CA ASN A 173 -13.12 16.55 8.03
C ASN A 173 -12.91 17.63 9.08
N ILE A 174 -11.66 17.90 9.43
CA ILE A 174 -11.29 19.10 10.18
C ILE A 174 -11.77 20.27 9.33
N ILE A 175 -12.60 21.11 9.94
CA ILE A 175 -13.25 22.28 9.33
C ILE A 175 -12.19 23.08 8.58
N GLY A 176 -12.23 23.02 7.24
CA GLY A 176 -11.29 23.74 6.36
C GLY A 176 -10.83 22.98 5.11
N GLN A 177 -10.87 21.65 5.07
CA GLN A 177 -10.46 20.90 3.87
C GLN A 177 -11.63 20.08 3.31
N LYS A 178 -12.35 20.68 2.35
CA LYS A 178 -13.42 20.00 1.62
C LYS A 178 -12.84 18.92 0.71
N SER A 179 -13.45 17.76 0.83
CA SER A 179 -13.18 16.49 0.21
C SER A 179 -13.52 16.43 -1.30
N GLU A 180 -12.53 16.21 -2.16
CA GLU A 180 -12.78 15.65 -3.51
C GLU A 180 -12.97 14.13 -3.45
N LYS A 181 -12.36 13.45 -2.47
CA LYS A 181 -12.39 11.97 -2.36
C LYS A 181 -13.74 11.39 -1.93
N ALA A 182 -14.61 12.17 -1.28
CA ALA A 182 -15.92 11.69 -0.84
C ALA A 182 -16.93 11.54 -1.99
N LEU A 183 -16.79 12.35 -3.06
CA LEU A 183 -17.68 12.30 -4.22
C LEU A 183 -17.38 11.08 -5.13
N VAL A 184 -16.12 10.64 -5.23
CA VAL A 184 -15.72 9.51 -6.08
C VAL A 184 -16.07 8.15 -5.46
N ALA A 185 -16.07 8.03 -4.13
CA ALA A 185 -16.43 6.78 -3.46
C ALA A 185 -17.95 6.49 -3.46
N ALA A 186 -18.78 7.54 -3.55
CA ALA A 186 -20.24 7.42 -3.56
C ALA A 186 -20.82 6.98 -4.92
N SER A 187 -20.09 7.17 -6.03
CA SER A 187 -20.54 6.79 -7.37
C SER A 187 -20.24 5.34 -7.75
N GLY A 188 -19.30 4.67 -7.08
CA GLY A 188 -18.88 3.29 -7.40
C GLY A 188 -19.73 2.16 -6.80
N LYS A 189 -20.76 2.47 -5.99
CA LYS A 189 -21.48 1.46 -5.19
C LYS A 189 -23.00 1.59 -5.23
N LYS A 190 -23.57 1.75 -6.43
CA LYS A 190 -25.00 1.45 -6.70
C LYS A 190 -25.10 0.46 -7.85
N GLY A 191 -25.39 -0.80 -7.53
CA GLY A 191 -25.73 -1.77 -8.57
C GLY A 191 -25.58 -3.25 -8.22
N LYS A 192 -26.20 -3.75 -7.14
CA LYS A 192 -26.76 -5.13 -7.11
C LYS A 192 -27.48 -5.44 -5.80
N LYS A 193 -28.82 -5.43 -5.87
CA LYS A 193 -29.73 -6.43 -5.26
C LYS A 193 -31.17 -6.08 -5.65
N GLY A 194 -31.85 -7.05 -6.26
CA GLY A 194 -33.27 -6.95 -6.62
C GLY A 194 -33.64 -8.07 -7.58
N LYS A 195 -34.39 -9.06 -7.08
CA LYS A 195 -34.91 -10.22 -7.81
C LYS A 195 -36.39 -9.95 -8.11
N ALA A 196 -36.86 -10.39 -9.29
CA ALA A 196 -38.24 -10.59 -9.76
C ALA A 196 -39.03 -9.38 -10.31
N SER A 197 -39.19 -9.31 -11.64
CA SER A 197 -40.40 -9.75 -12.36
C SER A 197 -40.34 -9.32 -13.86
N ALA A 198 -41.03 -10.10 -14.71
CA ALA A 198 -41.48 -9.81 -16.08
C ALA A 198 -40.49 -9.81 -17.29
N GLN A 199 -40.75 -10.78 -18.18
CA GLN A 199 -40.71 -10.80 -19.66
C GLN A 199 -39.42 -10.44 -20.47
N ALA A 200 -39.19 -11.29 -21.49
CA ALA A 200 -38.01 -11.51 -22.34
C ALA A 200 -37.78 -10.49 -23.49
N PRO A 201 -36.82 -10.67 -24.44
CA PRO A 201 -35.45 -11.23 -24.38
C PRO A 201 -34.38 -10.24 -24.92
N ALA A 202 -33.11 -10.34 -24.49
CA ALA A 202 -31.98 -9.77 -25.23
C ALA A 202 -30.66 -10.49 -24.89
N ASP A 203 -29.89 -10.80 -25.93
CA ASP A 203 -28.72 -11.67 -26.01
C ASP A 203 -27.61 -11.43 -24.98
N LYS A 204 -27.06 -12.53 -24.42
CA LYS A 204 -25.91 -12.51 -23.50
C LYS A 204 -24.94 -13.66 -23.77
N ASP A 205 -24.30 -13.64 -24.94
CA ASP A 205 -23.14 -14.49 -25.21
C ASP A 205 -21.85 -13.64 -25.27
N SER A 206 -21.25 -13.43 -24.10
CA SER A 206 -19.81 -13.23 -23.95
C SER A 206 -19.38 -13.56 -22.51
N LYS A 207 -19.64 -14.80 -22.10
CA LYS A 207 -19.18 -15.29 -20.79
C LYS A 207 -17.75 -15.82 -20.92
N ILE A 208 -16.82 -15.07 -20.33
CA ILE A 208 -15.37 -15.33 -20.20
C ILE A 208 -15.08 -16.82 -19.94
N SER A 209 -14.53 -17.50 -20.96
CA SER A 209 -14.29 -18.96 -21.02
C SER A 209 -13.12 -19.47 -20.16
N TYR A 210 -12.43 -18.56 -19.47
CA TYR A 210 -11.22 -18.85 -18.67
C TYR A 210 -11.43 -18.77 -17.15
N SER A 211 -12.66 -18.63 -16.68
CA SER A 211 -12.95 -18.44 -15.25
C SER A 211 -12.94 -19.72 -14.40
N LYS A 212 -12.92 -20.91 -15.03
CA LYS A 212 -12.90 -22.20 -14.31
C LYS A 212 -11.63 -22.96 -14.69
N SER A 213 -10.82 -23.30 -13.69
CA SER A 213 -9.57 -24.04 -13.90
C SER A 213 -9.77 -25.34 -14.70
N GLY A 214 -10.89 -26.03 -14.51
CA GLY A 214 -11.21 -27.25 -15.27
C GLY A 214 -11.34 -27.06 -16.79
N SER A 215 -11.85 -25.92 -17.28
CA SER A 215 -11.93 -25.67 -18.74
C SER A 215 -10.57 -25.30 -19.33
N VAL A 216 -9.69 -24.70 -18.53
CA VAL A 216 -8.31 -24.39 -18.93
C VAL A 216 -7.48 -25.66 -19.07
N PHE A 217 -7.54 -26.56 -18.09
CA PHE A 217 -6.77 -27.81 -18.15
C PHE A 217 -7.25 -28.73 -19.26
N LYS A 218 -8.57 -28.82 -19.49
CA LYS A 218 -9.12 -29.62 -20.59
C LYS A 218 -8.63 -29.12 -21.96
N ARG A 219 -8.60 -27.79 -22.16
CA ARG A 219 -8.07 -27.18 -23.39
C ARG A 219 -6.57 -27.39 -23.54
N MET A 220 -5.80 -27.36 -22.46
CA MET A 220 -4.36 -27.67 -22.54
C MET A 220 -4.10 -29.12 -22.91
N GLN A 221 -4.96 -30.03 -22.45
CA GLN A 221 -4.90 -31.45 -22.78
C GLN A 221 -5.25 -31.68 -24.25
N GLU A 222 -6.31 -31.02 -24.76
CA GLU A 222 -6.66 -31.01 -26.18
C GLU A 222 -5.55 -30.39 -27.04
N GLN A 223 -4.87 -29.34 -26.58
CA GLN A 223 -3.71 -28.77 -27.29
C GLN A 223 -2.51 -29.71 -27.32
N LYS A 224 -2.27 -30.45 -26.24
CA LYS A 224 -1.21 -31.46 -26.17
C LYS A 224 -1.52 -32.65 -27.07
N GLU A 225 -2.78 -33.09 -27.12
CA GLU A 225 -3.25 -34.16 -28.00
C GLU A 225 -3.25 -33.72 -29.47
N ALA A 226 -3.66 -32.49 -29.78
CA ALA A 226 -3.59 -31.93 -31.13
C ALA A 226 -2.13 -31.74 -31.61
N ALA A 227 -1.23 -31.34 -30.71
CA ALA A 227 0.20 -31.29 -30.99
C ALA A 227 0.81 -32.69 -31.18
N ALA A 228 0.36 -33.69 -30.40
CA ALA A 228 0.76 -35.08 -30.58
C ALA A 228 0.18 -35.71 -31.87
N ALA A 229 -0.98 -35.24 -32.32
CA ALA A 229 -1.61 -35.62 -33.59
C ALA A 229 -1.06 -34.85 -34.81
N GLY A 230 -0.05 -33.98 -34.63
CA GLY A 230 0.67 -33.33 -35.72
C GLY A 230 -0.09 -32.24 -36.48
N LEU A 231 -1.17 -31.68 -35.92
CA LEU A 231 -1.94 -30.61 -36.57
C LEU A 231 -1.52 -29.23 -36.02
N VAL A 232 -0.72 -28.48 -36.78
CA VAL A 232 -0.21 -27.16 -36.39
C VAL A 232 -1.35 -26.13 -36.36
N PRO A 233 -1.57 -25.36 -35.27
CA PRO A 233 -2.62 -24.35 -35.24
C PRO A 233 -2.16 -23.06 -35.94
N SER A 234 -2.85 -22.67 -37.02
CA SER A 234 -2.66 -21.39 -37.70
C SER A 234 -3.13 -20.21 -36.82
N LEU A 235 -2.21 -19.33 -36.48
CA LEU A 235 -2.47 -18.02 -35.85
C LEU A 235 -3.22 -17.11 -36.84
N GLY A 236 -4.53 -17.01 -36.70
CA GLY A 236 -5.34 -16.01 -37.39
C GLY A 236 -5.35 -14.69 -36.63
N HIS A 237 -4.54 -13.73 -37.08
CA HIS A 237 -4.67 -12.31 -36.75
C HIS A 237 -5.98 -11.78 -37.35
N GLY A 238 -6.83 -11.18 -36.53
CA GLY A 238 -8.06 -10.54 -36.97
C GLY A 238 -7.77 -9.13 -37.49
N ASP A 239 -7.55 -9.01 -38.80
CA ASP A 239 -7.66 -7.73 -39.50
C ASP A 239 -9.11 -7.56 -39.97
N THR A 240 -9.74 -6.52 -39.44
CA THR A 240 -11.02 -5.98 -39.88
C THR A 240 -10.80 -5.22 -41.19
N ASP A 241 -11.33 -5.72 -42.30
CA ASP A 241 -11.81 -4.86 -43.39
C ASP A 241 -12.78 -5.65 -44.28
N GLY A 242 -14.04 -5.23 -44.25
CA GLY A 242 -15.15 -5.87 -44.98
C GLY A 242 -15.20 -5.43 -46.44
N PRO A 243 -15.47 -6.35 -47.40
CA PRO A 243 -15.70 -5.94 -48.78
C PRO A 243 -17.16 -5.52 -48.99
N VAL A 244 -17.33 -4.24 -49.33
CA VAL A 244 -18.56 -3.62 -49.85
C VAL A 244 -19.01 -4.35 -51.12
N ARG A 245 -20.09 -5.14 -51.03
CA ARG A 245 -20.75 -5.73 -52.21
C ARG A 245 -21.74 -4.72 -52.81
N LYS A 246 -21.30 -4.03 -53.86
CA LYS A 246 -22.17 -3.32 -54.80
C LYS A 246 -23.09 -4.35 -55.49
N LYS A 247 -24.41 -4.22 -55.35
CA LYS A 247 -25.40 -4.90 -56.21
C LYS A 247 -25.94 -3.87 -57.21
N ALA A 248 -25.69 -4.16 -58.49
CA ALA A 248 -26.15 -3.40 -59.63
C ALA A 248 -27.65 -3.56 -59.85
N ALA A 249 -28.29 -2.48 -60.26
CA ALA A 249 -29.64 -2.46 -60.79
C ALA A 249 -29.66 -3.02 -62.22
N ALA A 250 -30.63 -3.89 -62.52
CA ALA A 250 -31.03 -4.20 -63.89
C ALA A 250 -32.55 -4.38 -63.96
N LEU A 251 -33.15 -3.41 -64.64
CA LEU A 251 -34.52 -3.31 -65.11
C LEU A 251 -34.82 -4.40 -66.16
N LYS A 252 -36.04 -4.98 -66.18
CA LYS A 252 -36.80 -5.19 -67.43
C LYS A 252 -38.22 -5.74 -67.18
N LEU A 253 -39.17 -4.96 -67.72
CA LEU A 253 -40.54 -5.20 -68.17
C LEU A 253 -41.55 -5.76 -67.17
#